data_AF-A0A642C5M9-F1
#
_entry.id   AF-A0A642C5M9-F1
#
_cell.length_a   1.000
_cell.length_b   1.000
_cell.length_c   1.000
_cell.angle_alpha   90.00
_cell.angle_beta   90.00
_cell.angle_gamma   90.00
#
_symmetry.space_group_name_H-M   'P 1'
#
loop_
_entity.id
_entity.type
_entity.pdbx_description
1 polymer ?
#
loop_
_entity_poly.entity_id
_entity_poly.type
_entity_poly.pdbx_seq_one_letter_code
_entity_poly.pdbx_strand_id
1 'polypeptide(L)'
;FVDAERLSGEDTLVIADEKYTGKDIEDFKFKVTENEDGDYVLKANGNYVYVINGNLVYGTDAKEAEAFVIEVTSAPTANEGIATSEVKVIAGEGNVTIAGAAGKKVVISNILGQVVANTVVSSDNATIAAPAGVVVVAVEGEAAVKAIVK
;
A
#
# COMPACT_ATOMS: atom_id res chain seq x y z
N PHE A 1 -56.17 4.14 12.41
CA PHE A 1 -54.82 3.57 12.46
C PHE A 1 -54.81 2.44 11.46
N VAL A 2 -53.96 2.53 10.43
CA VAL A 2 -53.88 1.51 9.37
C VAL A 2 -53.39 0.23 10.04
N ASP A 3 -54.12 -0.88 9.84
CA ASP A 3 -53.75 -2.18 10.38
C ASP A 3 -52.33 -2.52 9.94
N ALA A 4 -51.44 -2.65 10.92
CA ALA A 4 -50.11 -3.20 10.69
C ALA A 4 -50.24 -4.71 10.75
N GLU A 5 -50.44 -5.33 9.60
CA GLU A 5 -50.39 -6.79 9.48
C GLU A 5 -48.93 -7.23 9.69
N ARG A 6 -48.65 -7.86 10.84
CA ARG A 6 -47.37 -8.53 11.06
C ARG A 6 -47.37 -9.78 10.20
N LEU A 7 -46.68 -9.75 9.07
CA LEU A 7 -46.21 -10.93 8.36
C LEU A 7 -45.10 -11.59 9.19
N SER A 8 -45.47 -12.16 10.34
CA SER A 8 -44.60 -13.06 11.09
C SER A 8 -44.86 -14.47 10.58
N GLY A 9 -44.00 -14.97 9.69
CA GLY A 9 -44.10 -16.36 9.24
C GLY A 9 -42.90 -16.86 8.43
N GLU A 10 -42.38 -16.06 7.49
CA GLU A 10 -41.33 -16.51 6.57
C GLU A 10 -40.28 -15.43 6.34
N ASP A 11 -39.01 -15.87 6.23
CA ASP A 11 -37.92 -15.00 5.76
C ASP A 11 -38.30 -14.44 4.37
N THR A 12 -37.91 -13.19 4.11
CA THR A 12 -38.14 -12.52 2.82
C THR A 12 -36.81 -12.02 2.28
N LEU A 13 -36.53 -12.32 1.01
CA LEU A 13 -35.38 -11.82 0.25
C LEU A 13 -35.87 -10.88 -0.85
N VAL A 14 -35.24 -9.72 -1.02
CA VAL A 14 -35.59 -8.76 -2.07
C VAL A 14 -34.39 -8.54 -2.98
N ILE A 15 -34.56 -8.82 -4.28
CA ILE A 15 -33.54 -8.64 -5.32
C ILE A 15 -34.18 -7.85 -6.46
N ALA A 16 -33.59 -6.70 -6.84
CA ALA A 16 -34.07 -5.86 -7.93
C ALA A 16 -35.60 -5.56 -7.88
N ASP A 17 -36.08 -5.18 -6.69
CA ASP A 17 -37.50 -4.90 -6.38
C ASP A 17 -38.46 -6.10 -6.43
N GLU A 18 -37.97 -7.29 -6.75
CA GLU A 18 -38.72 -8.54 -6.69
C GLU A 18 -38.58 -9.19 -5.30
N LYS A 19 -39.69 -9.73 -4.78
CA LYS A 19 -39.76 -10.34 -3.44
C LYS A 19 -39.83 -11.86 -3.56
N TYR A 20 -38.92 -12.52 -2.86
CA TYR A 20 -38.83 -13.97 -2.72
C TYR A 20 -39.13 -14.35 -1.27
N THR A 21 -39.94 -15.38 -1.05
CA THR A 21 -40.37 -15.82 0.30
C THR A 21 -40.30 -17.33 0.42
N GLY A 22 -40.16 -17.82 1.65
CA GLY A 22 -40.28 -19.25 1.95
C GLY A 22 -39.30 -20.11 1.14
N LYS A 23 -39.83 -21.06 0.36
CA LYS A 23 -39.05 -22.03 -0.42
C LYS A 23 -38.23 -21.38 -1.54
N ASP A 24 -38.71 -20.28 -2.12
CA ASP A 24 -38.04 -19.62 -3.25
C ASP A 24 -36.70 -19.01 -2.83
N ILE A 25 -36.50 -18.75 -1.53
CA ILE A 25 -35.22 -18.31 -0.97
C ILE A 25 -34.18 -19.44 -1.02
N GLU A 26 -34.59 -20.71 -1.01
CA GLU A 26 -33.66 -21.86 -1.08
C GLU A 26 -32.85 -21.87 -2.38
N ASP A 27 -33.42 -21.38 -3.49
CA ASP A 27 -32.75 -21.32 -4.78
C ASP A 27 -31.56 -20.35 -4.81
N PHE A 28 -31.51 -19.41 -3.86
CA PHE A 28 -30.40 -18.46 -3.70
C PHE A 28 -29.37 -18.90 -2.65
N LYS A 29 -29.58 -20.05 -2.00
CA LYS A 29 -28.64 -20.57 -0.98
C LYS A 29 -27.56 -21.41 -1.63
N PHE A 30 -26.39 -20.81 -1.81
CA PHE A 30 -25.15 -21.52 -2.12
C PHE A 30 -24.28 -21.68 -0.87
N LYS A 31 -23.56 -22.79 -0.81
CA LYS A 31 -22.51 -23.06 0.18
C LYS A 31 -21.20 -23.29 -0.56
N VAL A 32 -20.12 -22.70 -0.07
CA VAL A 32 -18.77 -23.09 -0.50
C VAL A 32 -18.40 -24.39 0.22
N THR A 33 -17.93 -25.39 -0.50
CA THR A 33 -17.42 -26.66 0.02
C THR A 33 -16.15 -27.04 -0.73
N GLU A 34 -15.33 -27.92 -0.16
CA GLU A 34 -14.20 -28.52 -0.86
C GLU A 34 -14.66 -29.78 -1.61
N ASN A 35 -14.12 -30.02 -2.82
CA ASN A 35 -14.29 -31.26 -3.56
C ASN A 35 -13.21 -32.29 -3.17
N GLU A 36 -13.18 -33.45 -3.83
CA GLU A 36 -12.20 -34.51 -3.54
C GLU A 36 -10.74 -34.11 -3.85
N ASP A 37 -10.55 -33.15 -4.75
CA ASP A 37 -9.23 -32.65 -5.16
C ASP A 37 -8.76 -31.47 -4.29
N GLY A 38 -9.60 -31.02 -3.34
CA GLY A 38 -9.32 -29.92 -2.42
C GLY A 38 -9.70 -28.53 -2.93
N ASP A 39 -10.36 -28.44 -4.09
CA ASP A 39 -10.82 -27.18 -4.67
C ASP A 39 -12.12 -26.70 -4.02
N TYR A 40 -12.25 -25.38 -3.86
CA TYR A 40 -13.50 -24.76 -3.41
C TYR A 40 -14.53 -24.74 -4.53
N VAL A 41 -15.69 -25.35 -4.31
CA VAL A 41 -16.82 -25.42 -5.26
C VAL A 41 -18.10 -24.89 -4.62
N LEU A 42 -19.03 -24.40 -5.44
CA LEU A 42 -20.34 -23.94 -4.99
C LEU A 42 -21.36 -25.07 -5.00
N LYS A 43 -22.01 -25.32 -3.86
CA LYS A 43 -23.09 -26.29 -3.69
C LYS A 43 -24.42 -25.60 -3.38
N ALA A 44 -25.46 -25.89 -4.15
CA ALA A 44 -26.82 -25.40 -3.94
C ALA A 44 -27.83 -26.54 -4.12
N ASN A 45 -28.79 -26.66 -3.21
CA ASN A 45 -29.87 -27.65 -3.27
C ASN A 45 -29.41 -29.12 -3.50
N GLY A 46 -28.22 -29.47 -2.99
CA GLY A 46 -27.63 -30.81 -3.16
C GLY A 46 -26.79 -30.99 -4.44
N ASN A 47 -26.87 -30.05 -5.38
CA ASN A 47 -26.12 -30.00 -6.63
C ASN A 47 -24.94 -29.03 -6.53
N TYR A 48 -24.07 -29.05 -7.54
CA TYR A 48 -22.92 -28.16 -7.67
C TYR A 48 -23.07 -27.27 -8.90
N VAL A 49 -22.42 -26.10 -8.87
CA VAL A 49 -22.42 -25.15 -9.99
C VAL A 49 -21.33 -25.54 -11.00
N TYR A 50 -21.72 -25.65 -12.26
CA TYR A 50 -20.87 -25.97 -13.40
C TYR A 50 -20.87 -24.78 -14.36
N VAL A 51 -19.83 -24.65 -15.16
CA VAL A 51 -19.79 -23.72 -16.29
C VAL A 51 -19.78 -24.52 -17.59
N ILE A 52 -20.89 -24.46 -18.35
CA ILE A 52 -20.98 -25.11 -19.67
C ILE A 52 -21.22 -24.03 -20.72
N ASN A 53 -20.30 -23.90 -21.67
CA ASN A 53 -20.34 -22.89 -22.72
C ASN A 53 -20.55 -21.46 -22.16
N GLY A 54 -19.91 -21.14 -21.03
CA GLY A 54 -20.01 -19.84 -20.36
C GLY A 54 -21.31 -19.59 -19.59
N ASN A 55 -22.20 -20.59 -19.48
CA ASN A 55 -23.42 -20.49 -18.70
C ASN A 55 -23.31 -21.30 -17.42
N LEU A 56 -23.83 -20.74 -16.32
CA LEU A 56 -23.92 -21.43 -15.05
C LEU A 56 -25.07 -22.44 -15.09
N VAL A 57 -24.78 -23.69 -14.76
CA VAL A 57 -25.76 -24.78 -14.71
C VAL A 57 -25.55 -25.63 -13.46
N TYR A 58 -26.53 -26.45 -13.09
CA TYR A 58 -26.38 -27.42 -12.00
C TYR A 58 -25.94 -28.79 -12.52
N GLY A 59 -24.99 -29.40 -11.83
CA GLY A 59 -24.61 -30.80 -12.00
C GLY A 59 -24.47 -31.51 -10.65
N THR A 60 -24.30 -32.82 -10.67
CA THR A 60 -24.36 -33.65 -9.46
C THR A 60 -22.99 -34.09 -8.92
N ASP A 61 -21.96 -34.10 -9.76
CA ASP A 61 -20.60 -34.45 -9.37
C ASP A 61 -19.84 -33.21 -8.87
N ALA A 62 -19.16 -33.32 -7.73
CA ALA A 62 -18.33 -32.25 -7.18
C ALA A 62 -17.02 -32.07 -7.96
N LYS A 63 -16.56 -33.10 -8.68
CA LYS A 63 -15.30 -33.06 -9.46
C LYS A 63 -15.42 -32.27 -10.75
N GLU A 64 -16.58 -32.31 -11.38
CA GLU A 64 -16.85 -31.58 -12.63
C GLU A 64 -17.38 -30.16 -12.37
N ALA A 65 -17.56 -29.78 -11.09
CA ALA A 65 -18.00 -28.46 -10.70
C ALA A 65 -16.92 -27.40 -10.97
N GLU A 66 -17.35 -26.16 -11.16
CA GLU A 66 -16.42 -25.05 -11.34
C GLU A 66 -15.65 -24.78 -10.03
N ALA A 67 -14.32 -24.83 -10.12
CA ALA A 67 -13.42 -24.56 -9.01
C ALA A 67 -13.17 -23.04 -8.87
N PHE A 68 -13.39 -22.53 -7.66
CA PHE A 68 -13.07 -21.16 -7.29
C PHE A 68 -11.71 -21.11 -6.61
N VAL A 69 -10.72 -20.58 -7.33
CA VAL A 69 -9.37 -20.41 -6.80
C VAL A 69 -9.30 -19.11 -6.00
N ILE A 70 -8.90 -19.20 -4.73
CA ILE A 70 -8.57 -18.04 -3.91
C ILE A 70 -7.09 -17.73 -4.12
N GLU A 71 -6.79 -16.75 -4.98
CA GLU A 71 -5.42 -16.28 -5.14
C GLU A 71 -5.00 -15.45 -3.91
N VAL A 72 -4.04 -15.96 -3.16
CA VAL A 72 -3.35 -15.15 -2.14
C VAL A 72 -2.36 -14.24 -2.87
N THR A 73 -2.83 -13.06 -3.25
CA THR A 73 -1.91 -12.00 -3.70
C THR A 73 -1.02 -11.60 -2.51
N SER A 74 0.28 -11.44 -2.77
CA SER A 74 1.17 -10.85 -1.78
C SER A 74 0.60 -9.50 -1.34
N ALA A 75 0.68 -9.21 -0.03
CA ALA A 75 0.35 -7.87 0.46
C ALA A 75 1.08 -6.82 -0.39
N PRO A 76 0.43 -5.70 -0.77
CA PRO A 76 1.12 -4.62 -1.49
C PRO A 76 2.36 -4.26 -0.67
N THR A 77 3.54 -4.49 -1.24
CA THR A 77 4.80 -4.17 -0.57
C THR A 77 4.75 -2.68 -0.24
N ALA A 78 4.76 -2.36 1.05
CA ALA A 78 4.69 -1.01 1.57
C ALA A 78 5.67 -0.10 0.80
N ASN A 79 5.23 1.13 0.50
CA ASN A 79 6.06 2.15 -0.14
C ASN A 79 7.43 2.22 0.54
N GLU A 80 8.50 2.35 -0.24
CA GLU A 80 9.84 2.53 0.31
C GLU A 80 9.83 3.60 1.40
N GLY A 81 10.38 3.27 2.57
CA GLY A 81 10.52 4.21 3.66
C GLY A 81 11.30 5.42 3.18
N ILE A 82 10.69 6.61 3.23
CA ILE A 82 11.38 7.85 2.88
C ILE A 82 12.38 8.11 4.00
N ALA A 83 13.67 7.93 3.71
CA ALA A 83 14.74 8.42 4.56
C ALA A 83 14.79 9.96 4.44
N THR A 84 14.03 10.67 5.26
CA THR A 84 14.18 12.13 5.36
C THR A 84 15.44 12.42 6.16
N SER A 85 16.49 12.90 5.49
CA SER A 85 17.66 13.44 6.21
C SER A 85 17.21 14.65 7.03
N GLU A 86 17.55 14.65 8.31
CA GLU A 86 17.36 15.81 9.20
C GLU A 86 18.38 16.93 8.88
N VAL A 87 19.43 16.61 8.12
CA VAL A 87 20.48 17.55 7.76
C VAL A 87 20.10 18.34 6.52
N LYS A 88 20.10 19.67 6.65
CA LYS A 88 19.84 20.57 5.52
C LYS A 88 21.05 21.46 5.25
N VAL A 89 21.50 21.46 4.00
CA VAL A 89 22.58 22.33 3.51
C VAL A 89 21.98 23.49 2.72
N ILE A 90 22.30 24.72 3.13
CA ILE A 90 21.73 25.96 2.58
C ILE A 90 22.90 26.85 2.13
N ALA A 91 22.94 27.18 0.85
CA ALA A 91 23.94 28.13 0.34
C ALA A 91 23.51 29.58 0.62
N GLY A 92 24.43 30.37 1.17
CA GLY A 92 24.30 31.81 1.38
C GLY A 92 25.26 32.62 0.52
N GLU A 93 25.52 33.86 0.93
CA GLU A 93 26.51 34.74 0.32
C GLU A 93 27.87 34.49 0.98
N GLY A 94 28.80 33.89 0.22
CA GLY A 94 30.13 33.50 0.71
C GLY A 94 30.14 32.45 1.83
N ASN A 95 29.03 31.72 2.03
CA ASN A 95 28.93 30.71 3.08
C ASN A 95 27.93 29.59 2.76
N VAL A 96 27.99 28.53 3.57
CA VAL A 96 27.00 27.46 3.64
C VAL A 96 26.53 27.35 5.09
N THR A 97 25.22 27.35 5.30
CA THR A 97 24.59 26.99 6.57
C THR A 97 24.20 25.52 6.55
N ILE A 98 24.57 24.78 7.59
CA ILE A 98 24.25 23.36 7.76
C ILE A 98 23.38 23.25 9.01
N ALA A 99 22.11 22.89 8.80
CA ALA A 99 21.15 22.64 9.85
C ALA A 99 21.13 21.15 10.23
N GLY A 100 20.89 20.82 11.51
CA GLY A 100 20.72 19.45 12.00
C GLY A 100 22.00 18.61 12.06
N ALA A 101 23.18 19.25 12.03
CA ALA A 101 24.46 18.55 11.98
C ALA A 101 25.30 18.64 13.27
N ALA A 102 24.73 19.04 14.42
CA ALA A 102 25.50 19.15 15.66
C ALA A 102 26.26 17.86 15.99
N GLY A 103 27.53 18.00 16.37
CA GLY A 103 28.44 16.90 16.67
C GLY A 103 28.99 16.16 15.45
N LYS A 104 28.49 16.43 14.23
CA LYS A 104 28.94 15.77 13.00
C LYS A 104 30.15 16.46 12.38
N LYS A 105 31.04 15.68 11.76
CA LYS A 105 32.09 16.22 10.90
C LYS A 105 31.50 16.71 9.58
N VAL A 106 31.89 17.91 9.17
CA VAL A 106 31.52 18.54 7.90
C VAL A 106 32.78 18.88 7.12
N VAL A 107 32.83 18.42 5.87
CA VAL A 107 33.88 18.75 4.91
C VAL A 107 33.26 19.47 3.72
N ILE A 108 33.74 20.67 3.42
CA ILE A 108 33.34 21.42 2.23
C ILE A 108 34.50 21.39 1.24
N SER A 109 34.21 21.05 -0.01
CA SER A 109 35.18 21.02 -1.11
C SER A 109 34.70 21.83 -2.30
N ASN A 110 35.62 22.38 -3.10
CA ASN A 110 35.27 23.01 -4.38
C ASN A 110 34.99 21.97 -5.48
N ILE A 111 34.61 22.43 -6.68
CA ILE A 111 34.32 21.54 -7.82
C ILE A 111 35.52 20.68 -8.27
N LEU A 112 36.75 21.06 -7.91
CA LEU A 112 37.97 20.31 -8.20
C LEU A 112 38.30 19.28 -7.09
N GLY A 113 37.48 19.18 -6.04
CA GLY A 113 37.70 18.27 -4.91
C GLY A 113 38.69 18.80 -3.86
N GLN A 114 39.07 20.08 -3.91
CA GLN A 114 39.95 20.67 -2.90
C GLN A 114 39.13 21.08 -1.67
N VAL A 115 39.58 20.68 -0.48
CA VAL A 115 38.92 21.00 0.80
C VAL A 115 39.09 22.47 1.14
N VAL A 116 37.98 23.18 1.31
CA VAL A 116 37.93 24.59 1.73
C VAL A 116 37.61 24.75 3.22
N ALA A 117 36.90 23.78 3.80
CA ALA A 117 36.64 23.72 5.24
C ALA A 117 36.52 22.27 5.70
N ASN A 118 36.99 21.97 6.90
CA ASN A 118 36.88 20.66 7.54
C ASN A 118 36.79 20.88 9.05
N THR A 119 35.58 20.74 9.59
CA THR A 119 35.30 21.05 10.99
C THR A 119 34.24 20.12 11.55
N VAL A 120 34.25 19.93 12.87
CA VAL A 120 33.12 19.34 13.59
C VAL A 120 32.23 20.49 14.04
N VAL A 121 30.97 20.49 13.61
CA VAL A 121 30.05 21.58 13.96
C VAL A 121 29.42 21.30 15.33
N SER A 122 29.45 22.27 16.23
CA SER A 122 28.95 22.10 17.60
C SER A 122 27.48 22.51 17.79
N SER A 123 26.86 23.09 16.76
CA SER A 123 25.51 23.64 16.80
C SER A 123 24.64 23.06 15.68
N ASP A 124 23.34 22.98 15.95
CA ASP A 124 22.33 22.53 15.00
C ASP A 124 22.09 23.53 13.85
N ASN A 125 22.71 24.71 13.86
CA ASN A 125 22.65 25.66 12.76
C ASN A 125 24.00 26.36 12.57
N ALA A 126 24.95 25.63 12.02
CA ALA A 126 26.31 26.11 11.83
C ALA A 126 26.48 26.80 10.48
N THR A 127 27.14 27.96 10.46
CA THR A 127 27.50 28.66 9.22
C THR A 127 29.00 28.51 8.99
N ILE A 128 29.38 28.05 7.80
CA ILE A 128 30.77 27.80 7.41
C ILE A 128 31.07 28.62 6.17
N ALA A 129 32.15 29.39 6.20
CA ALA A 129 32.60 30.15 5.05
C ALA A 129 32.94 29.22 3.87
N ALA A 130 32.48 29.59 2.67
CA ALA A 130 32.70 28.85 1.45
C ALA A 130 32.82 29.84 0.28
N PRO A 131 33.78 29.68 -0.65
CA PRO A 131 33.87 30.55 -1.80
C PRO A 131 32.60 30.51 -2.67
N ALA A 132 32.28 31.63 -3.32
CA ALA A 132 31.21 31.69 -4.31
C ALA A 132 31.44 30.67 -5.44
N GLY A 133 30.35 30.08 -5.94
CA GLY A 133 30.37 29.02 -6.94
C GLY A 133 29.92 27.65 -6.41
N VAL A 134 30.24 26.60 -7.17
CA VAL A 134 29.81 25.23 -6.84
C VAL A 134 30.74 24.61 -5.80
N VAL A 135 30.14 24.20 -4.68
CA VAL A 135 30.80 23.44 -3.62
C VAL A 135 30.07 22.13 -3.34
N VAL A 136 30.82 21.16 -2.83
CA VAL A 136 30.30 19.87 -2.34
C VAL A 136 30.45 19.86 -0.83
N VAL A 137 29.35 19.60 -0.13
CA VAL A 137 29.27 19.57 1.33
C VAL A 137 29.03 18.12 1.74
N ALA A 138 30.02 17.50 2.37
CA ALA A 138 29.92 16.18 2.95
C ALA A 138 29.71 16.31 4.46
N VAL A 139 28.61 15.75 4.96
CA VAL A 139 28.31 15.65 6.39
C VAL A 139 28.39 14.19 6.80
N GLU A 140 29.01 13.92 7.94
CA GLU A 140 29.14 12.56 8.47
C GLU A 140 27.79 11.86 8.61
N GLY A 141 27.68 10.65 8.04
CA GLY A 141 26.45 9.87 8.04
C GLY A 141 25.39 10.33 7.03
N GLU A 142 25.66 11.36 6.22
CA GLU A 142 24.74 11.87 5.19
C GLU A 142 25.34 11.74 3.78
N ALA A 143 24.46 11.72 2.78
CA ALA A 143 24.89 11.88 1.40
C ALA A 143 25.47 13.29 1.17
N ALA A 144 26.53 13.39 0.37
CA ALA A 144 27.11 14.68 0.04
C ALA A 144 26.14 15.54 -0.80
N VAL A 145 26.01 16.81 -0.43
CA VAL A 145 25.10 17.76 -1.08
C VAL A 145 25.89 18.74 -1.94
N LYS A 146 25.41 19.00 -3.16
CA LYS A 146 25.94 20.07 -4.01
C LYS A 146 25.24 21.39 -3.66
N ALA A 147 26.00 22.45 -3.46
CA ALA A 147 25.50 23.77 -3.13
C ALA A 147 26.10 24.82 -4.06
N ILE A 148 25.32 25.86 -4.40
CA ILE A 148 25.77 26.99 -5.22
C ILE A 148 25.80 28.22 -4.31
N VAL A 149 27.00 28.58 -3.85
CA VAL A 149 27.24 29.73 -3.00
C VAL A 149 27.23 31.01 -3.85
N LYS A 150 26.53 32.05 -3.38
CA LYS A 150 26.45 33.35 -4.05
C LYS A 150 27.68 34.20 -3.76
#